data_AF-A0A151E857-F1
#
_entry.id   AF-A0A151E857-F1
#
_cell.length_a   1.000
_cell.length_b   1.000
_cell.length_c   1.000
_cell.angle_alpha   90.00
_cell.angle_beta   90.00
_cell.angle_gamma   90.00
#
_symmetry.space_group_name_H-M   'P 1'
#
loop_
_entity.id
_entity.type
_entity.pdbx_description
1 polymer ?
#
loop_
_entity_poly.entity_id
_entity_poly.type
_entity_poly.pdbx_seq_one_letter_code
_entity_poly.pdbx_strand_id
1 'polypeptide(L)'
;MFSFDWVEALATIQPVISFLLGMAVYSIFIFHFYRFVAKKDIFNLNLSQYNYAKLPLIKKFFGLILYIIEYILIFPLFAFFWFAILTVLLTFLAKEPVVQSILMISVATIGAIRFTAYYNEDLSKDLAKMLPFALLGIYLIDAAYFSFAKSWEFIKQIPSDINIILYYMIFIIFLEFFLRIATLILKKKPKAVQEEEETK
;
A
#
# COMPACT_ATOMS: atom_id res chain seq x y z
N MET A 1 53.41 -4.37 -20.07
CA MET A 1 53.09 -5.17 -18.86
C MET A 1 52.06 -4.36 -18.09
N PHE A 2 50.79 -4.79 -18.06
CA PHE A 2 49.76 -4.09 -17.30
C PHE A 2 50.04 -4.32 -15.80
N SER A 3 50.43 -3.26 -15.09
CA SER A 3 50.48 -3.28 -13.63
C SER A 3 49.07 -3.04 -13.11
N PHE A 4 48.49 -4.03 -12.43
CA PHE A 4 47.18 -3.90 -11.82
C PHE A 4 47.29 -3.05 -10.54
N ASP A 5 46.63 -1.91 -10.52
CA ASP A 5 46.54 -1.04 -9.35
C ASP A 5 45.32 -1.42 -8.49
N TRP A 6 45.58 -2.03 -7.34
CA TRP A 6 44.54 -2.47 -6.39
C TRP A 6 43.79 -1.30 -5.75
N VAL A 7 44.42 -0.14 -5.59
CA VAL A 7 43.80 1.04 -4.96
C VAL A 7 42.80 1.66 -5.93
N GLU A 8 43.19 1.82 -7.19
CA GLU A 8 42.30 2.29 -8.25
C GLU A 8 41.11 1.34 -8.47
N ALA A 9 41.38 0.02 -8.46
CA ALA A 9 40.34 -0.99 -8.57
C ALA A 9 39.32 -0.91 -7.43
N LEU A 10 39.78 -0.77 -6.17
CA LEU A 10 38.91 -0.63 -5.01
C LEU A 10 38.09 0.65 -5.04
N ALA A 11 38.71 1.78 -5.38
CA ALA A 11 38.03 3.08 -5.49
C ALA A 11 36.93 3.06 -6.56
N THR A 12 37.15 2.34 -7.67
CA THR A 12 36.19 2.22 -8.76
C THR A 12 35.02 1.28 -8.43
N ILE A 13 35.28 0.19 -7.68
CA ILE A 13 34.26 -0.81 -7.35
C ILE A 13 33.40 -0.41 -6.15
N GLN A 14 33.92 0.38 -5.21
CA GLN A 14 33.20 0.75 -3.99
C GLN A 14 31.80 1.34 -4.25
N PRO A 15 31.60 2.33 -5.16
CA PRO A 15 30.27 2.86 -5.45
C PRO A 15 29.32 1.78 -6.00
N VAL A 16 29.81 0.88 -6.84
CA VAL A 16 29.01 -0.21 -7.44
C VAL A 16 28.48 -1.13 -6.35
N ILE A 17 29.32 -1.51 -5.39
CA ILE A 17 28.89 -2.34 -4.25
C ILE A 17 27.85 -1.60 -3.41
N SER A 18 28.04 -0.30 -3.14
CA SER A 18 27.08 0.50 -2.39
C SER A 18 25.72 0.60 -3.09
N PHE A 19 25.70 0.84 -4.41
CA PHE A 19 24.47 0.87 -5.20
C PHE A 19 23.80 -0.51 -5.23
N LEU A 20 24.56 -1.59 -5.45
CA LEU A 20 24.03 -2.95 -5.47
C LEU A 20 23.35 -3.30 -4.14
N LEU A 21 24.02 -3.04 -3.01
CA LEU A 21 23.46 -3.30 -1.69
C LEU A 21 22.23 -2.43 -1.42
N GLY A 22 22.31 -1.13 -1.73
CA GLY A 22 21.20 -0.20 -1.57
C GLY A 22 19.96 -0.63 -2.36
N MET A 23 20.13 -0.95 -3.65
CA MET A 23 19.05 -1.42 -4.52
C MET A 23 18.47 -2.75 -4.04
N ALA A 24 19.31 -3.70 -3.64
CA ALA A 24 18.86 -5.01 -3.15
C ALA A 24 18.03 -4.86 -1.87
N VAL A 25 18.55 -4.13 -0.88
CA VAL A 25 17.85 -3.89 0.40
C VAL A 25 16.53 -3.15 0.15
N TYR A 26 16.55 -2.10 -0.67
CA TYR A 26 15.35 -1.32 -0.98
C TYR A 26 14.29 -2.15 -1.72
N SER A 27 14.71 -2.99 -2.67
CA SER A 27 13.79 -3.88 -3.40
C SER A 27 13.19 -4.96 -2.50
N ILE A 28 13.97 -5.53 -1.58
CA ILE A 28 13.47 -6.46 -0.56
C ILE A 28 12.43 -5.77 0.33
N PHE A 29 12.70 -4.54 0.76
CA PHE A 29 11.75 -3.74 1.52
C PHE A 29 10.44 -3.52 0.73
N ILE A 30 10.53 -3.06 -0.53
CA ILE A 30 9.36 -2.88 -1.39
C ILE A 30 8.57 -4.19 -1.52
N PHE A 31 9.27 -5.32 -1.67
CA PHE A 31 8.63 -6.61 -1.83
C PHE A 31 7.67 -6.96 -0.69
N HIS A 32 8.09 -6.71 0.54
CA HIS A 32 7.25 -6.94 1.71
C HIS A 32 6.15 -5.88 1.81
N PHE A 33 6.51 -4.62 1.53
CA PHE A 33 5.60 -3.48 1.54
C PHE A 33 4.40 -3.69 0.61
N TYR A 34 4.63 -3.89 -0.70
CA TYR A 34 3.53 -3.89 -1.67
C TYR A 34 2.60 -5.10 -1.45
N ARG A 35 3.15 -6.26 -1.08
CA ARG A 35 2.36 -7.48 -0.80
C ARG A 35 1.46 -7.32 0.40
N PHE A 36 1.79 -6.43 1.32
CA PHE A 36 0.98 -6.20 2.49
C PHE A 36 -0.13 -5.18 2.21
N VAL A 37 0.17 -4.12 1.45
CA VAL A 37 -0.84 -3.11 1.07
C VAL A 37 -1.89 -3.70 0.13
N ALA A 38 -1.47 -4.51 -0.84
CA ALA A 38 -2.32 -5.03 -1.92
C ALA A 38 -3.26 -6.18 -1.52
N LYS A 39 -3.16 -6.68 -0.29
CA LYS A 39 -4.07 -7.72 0.21
C LYS A 39 -5.47 -7.15 0.35
N LYS A 40 -6.46 -7.91 -0.12
CA LYS A 40 -7.87 -7.58 0.08
C LYS A 40 -8.27 -7.72 1.56
N ASP A 41 -7.82 -8.80 2.19
CA ASP A 41 -8.04 -9.06 3.62
C ASP A 41 -6.68 -9.06 4.33
N ILE A 42 -6.42 -8.01 5.13
CA ILE A 42 -5.15 -7.84 5.85
C ILE A 42 -5.07 -8.81 7.03
N PHE A 43 -6.21 -9.09 7.66
CA PHE A 43 -6.37 -10.00 8.78
C PHE A 43 -7.33 -11.11 8.37
N ASN A 44 -6.83 -12.35 8.31
CA ASN A 44 -7.68 -13.53 8.18
C ASN A 44 -8.26 -13.84 9.55
N LEU A 45 -9.38 -13.21 9.91
CA LEU A 45 -10.13 -13.55 11.12
C LEU A 45 -10.67 -14.98 11.00
N ASN A 46 -9.89 -15.94 11.47
CA ASN A 46 -10.41 -17.26 11.74
C ASN A 46 -11.23 -17.22 13.04
N LEU A 47 -12.45 -16.70 12.98
CA LEU A 47 -13.39 -16.61 14.10
C LEU A 47 -13.69 -17.98 14.76
N SER A 48 -13.28 -19.08 14.13
CA SER A 48 -13.39 -20.43 14.70
C SER A 48 -12.38 -20.72 15.82
N GLN A 49 -11.31 -19.92 15.96
CA GLN A 49 -10.25 -20.16 16.95
C GLN A 49 -10.53 -19.56 18.34
N TYR A 50 -11.39 -18.54 18.44
CA TYR A 50 -11.84 -17.95 19.71
C TYR A 50 -13.15 -18.57 20.22
N ASN A 51 -13.43 -19.78 19.75
CA ASN A 51 -14.69 -20.50 19.87
C ASN A 51 -14.82 -21.29 21.19
N TYR A 52 -14.57 -20.64 22.33
CA TYR A 52 -14.68 -21.26 23.66
C TYR A 52 -16.06 -21.03 24.33
N ALA A 53 -16.93 -20.22 23.73
CA ALA A 53 -18.25 -19.91 24.29
C ALA A 53 -19.27 -21.03 24.02
N LYS A 54 -19.85 -21.60 25.08
CA LYS A 54 -20.85 -22.69 25.02
C LYS A 54 -22.22 -22.27 24.45
N LEU A 55 -22.53 -20.98 24.37
CA LEU A 55 -23.83 -20.45 23.94
C LEU A 55 -23.78 -19.87 22.50
N PRO A 56 -24.65 -20.33 21.57
CA PRO A 56 -24.59 -19.96 20.16
C PRO A 56 -24.91 -18.48 19.85
N LEU A 57 -25.71 -17.81 20.69
CA LEU A 57 -26.03 -16.38 20.54
C LEU A 57 -24.86 -15.46 20.92
N ILE A 58 -24.22 -15.72 22.07
CA ILE A 58 -23.06 -14.95 22.56
C ILE A 58 -21.88 -15.09 21.59
N LYS A 59 -21.70 -16.29 21.04
CA LYS A 59 -20.68 -16.58 20.01
C LYS A 59 -20.86 -15.71 18.76
N LYS A 60 -22.09 -15.62 18.22
CA LYS A 60 -22.36 -14.77 17.04
C LYS A 60 -22.17 -13.29 17.35
N PHE A 61 -22.57 -12.84 18.53
CA PHE A 61 -22.46 -11.44 18.94
C PHE A 61 -21.00 -10.99 19.14
N PHE A 62 -20.18 -11.77 19.86
CA PHE A 62 -18.75 -11.47 20.02
C PHE A 62 -17.99 -11.53 18.70
N GLY A 63 -18.29 -12.51 17.84
CA GLY A 63 -17.70 -12.60 16.51
C GLY A 63 -18.04 -11.37 15.63
N LEU A 64 -19.27 -10.86 15.72
CA LEU A 64 -19.69 -9.64 15.04
C LEU A 64 -18.96 -8.41 15.59
N ILE A 65 -18.82 -8.28 16.91
CA ILE A 65 -18.10 -7.16 17.54
C ILE A 65 -16.63 -7.15 17.17
N LEU A 66 -15.94 -8.29 17.23
CA LEU A 66 -14.53 -8.39 16.84
C LEU A 66 -14.34 -8.04 15.37
N TYR A 67 -15.24 -8.50 14.50
CA TYR A 67 -15.28 -8.11 13.10
C TYR A 67 -15.45 -6.59 12.96
N ILE A 68 -16.44 -5.99 13.63
CA ILE A 68 -16.69 -4.54 13.56
C ILE A 68 -15.47 -3.74 14.06
N ILE A 69 -14.86 -4.11 15.18
CA ILE A 69 -13.69 -3.41 15.75
C ILE A 69 -12.51 -3.45 14.78
N GLU A 70 -12.21 -4.60 14.19
CA GLU A 70 -11.13 -4.75 13.24
C GLU A 70 -11.34 -3.87 12.00
N TYR A 71 -12.54 -3.88 11.41
CA TYR A 71 -12.80 -3.11 10.18
C TYR A 71 -13.05 -1.62 10.43
N ILE A 72 -13.61 -1.22 11.57
CA ILE A 72 -13.85 0.20 11.88
C ILE A 72 -12.61 0.90 12.43
N LEU A 73 -11.72 0.21 13.15
CA LEU A 73 -10.54 0.85 13.75
C LEU A 73 -9.23 0.45 13.07
N ILE A 74 -8.97 -0.85 12.91
CA ILE A 74 -7.66 -1.33 12.45
C ILE A 74 -7.47 -1.00 10.97
N PHE A 75 -8.50 -1.18 10.14
CA PHE A 75 -8.41 -0.86 8.72
C PHE A 75 -8.15 0.63 8.43
N PRO A 76 -8.87 1.61 9.00
CA PRO A 76 -8.55 3.01 8.76
C PRO A 76 -7.16 3.42 9.25
N LEU A 77 -6.73 2.88 10.39
CA LEU A 77 -5.36 3.13 10.89
C LEU A 77 -4.32 2.60 9.90
N PHE A 78 -4.57 1.40 9.36
CA PHE A 78 -3.74 0.81 8.32
C PHE A 78 -3.71 1.66 7.05
N ALA A 79 -4.89 2.03 6.52
CA ALA A 79 -5.00 2.87 5.34
C ALA A 79 -4.30 4.22 5.54
N PHE A 80 -4.44 4.83 6.71
CA PHE A 80 -3.78 6.08 7.07
C PHE A 80 -2.26 5.95 7.10
N PHE A 81 -1.74 4.87 7.70
CA PHE A 81 -0.31 4.60 7.70
C PHE A 81 0.26 4.50 6.27
N TRP A 82 -0.43 3.80 5.35
CA TRP A 82 0.02 3.74 3.95
C TRP A 82 -0.15 5.03 3.20
N PHE A 83 -1.21 5.77 3.50
CA PHE A 83 -1.44 7.09 2.95
C PHE A 83 -0.29 8.03 3.28
N ALA A 84 0.17 8.03 4.54
CA ALA A 84 1.33 8.80 4.95
C ALA A 84 2.60 8.38 4.18
N ILE A 85 2.85 7.08 4.04
CA ILE A 85 4.03 6.59 3.31
C ILE A 85 3.98 7.01 1.83
N LEU A 86 2.86 6.78 1.14
CA LEU A 86 2.74 7.16 -0.28
C LEU A 86 2.81 8.68 -0.47
N THR A 87 2.24 9.47 0.45
CA THR A 87 2.37 10.93 0.45
C THR A 87 3.84 11.33 0.52
N VAL A 88 4.60 10.78 1.46
CA VAL A 88 6.04 11.06 1.58
C VAL A 88 6.80 10.67 0.31
N LEU A 89 6.54 9.49 -0.25
CA LEU A 89 7.18 9.04 -1.49
C LEU A 89 6.84 9.97 -2.68
N LEU A 90 5.59 10.41 -2.78
CA LEU A 90 5.14 11.35 -3.83
C LEU A 90 5.75 12.74 -3.65
N THR A 91 5.89 13.23 -2.42
CA THR A 91 6.57 14.50 -2.13
C THR A 91 8.02 14.46 -2.61
N PHE A 92 8.72 13.35 -2.37
CA PHE A 92 10.08 13.14 -2.88
C PHE A 92 10.14 13.09 -4.41
N LEU A 93 9.06 12.64 -5.06
CA LEU A 93 8.96 12.51 -6.50
C LEU A 93 8.55 13.81 -7.21
N ALA A 94 7.98 14.78 -6.50
CA ALA A 94 7.47 16.01 -7.08
C ALA A 94 8.53 17.13 -7.04
N LYS A 95 8.81 17.76 -8.19
CA LYS A 95 9.73 18.92 -8.25
C LYS A 95 9.20 20.13 -7.50
N GLU A 96 7.89 20.36 -7.61
CA GLU A 96 7.15 21.47 -7.00
C GLU A 96 5.87 20.88 -6.36
N PRO A 97 5.95 20.36 -5.13
CA PRO A 97 4.85 19.67 -4.49
C PRO A 97 3.76 20.66 -4.03
N VAL A 98 2.58 20.60 -4.65
CA VAL A 98 1.37 21.25 -4.14
C VAL A 98 0.67 20.30 -3.16
N VAL A 99 0.48 20.74 -1.91
CA VAL A 99 -0.03 19.89 -0.83
C VAL A 99 -1.33 19.18 -1.20
N GLN A 100 -2.33 19.93 -1.69
CA GLN A 100 -3.62 19.32 -2.06
C GLN A 100 -3.47 18.27 -3.16
N SER A 101 -2.64 18.52 -4.18
CA SER A 101 -2.42 17.57 -5.28
C SER A 101 -1.74 16.29 -4.81
N ILE A 102 -0.71 16.39 -3.96
CA ILE A 102 0.00 15.20 -3.45
C ILE A 102 -0.91 14.35 -2.57
N LEU A 103 -1.69 14.96 -1.67
CA LEU A 103 -2.66 14.26 -0.84
C LEU A 103 -3.75 13.61 -1.71
N MET A 104 -4.26 14.32 -2.71
CA MET A 104 -5.26 13.79 -3.65
C MET A 104 -4.73 12.59 -4.44
N ILE A 105 -3.52 12.67 -5.00
CA ILE A 105 -2.90 11.57 -5.76
C ILE A 105 -2.63 10.38 -4.84
N SER A 106 -2.21 10.64 -3.61
CA SER A 106 -1.95 9.59 -2.61
C SER A 106 -3.22 8.82 -2.25
N VAL A 107 -4.33 9.51 -1.96
CA VAL A 107 -5.60 8.85 -1.66
C VAL A 107 -6.17 8.14 -2.88
N ALA A 108 -6.05 8.72 -4.08
CA ALA A 108 -6.49 8.10 -5.32
C ALA A 108 -5.71 6.81 -5.63
N THR A 109 -4.39 6.83 -5.39
CA THR A 109 -3.52 5.66 -5.58
C THR A 109 -3.90 4.55 -4.59
N ILE A 110 -4.13 4.87 -3.31
CA ILE A 110 -4.62 3.88 -2.34
C ILE A 110 -5.99 3.35 -2.73
N GLY A 111 -6.91 4.22 -3.13
CA GLY A 111 -8.22 3.83 -3.59
C GLY A 111 -8.15 2.86 -4.76
N ALA A 112 -7.28 3.12 -5.75
CA ALA A 112 -7.06 2.24 -6.88
C ALA A 112 -6.46 0.87 -6.47
N ILE A 113 -5.46 0.88 -5.58
CA ILE A 113 -4.87 -0.36 -5.03
C ILE A 113 -5.95 -1.18 -4.31
N ARG A 114 -6.80 -0.54 -3.48
CA ARG A 114 -7.88 -1.22 -2.76
C ARG A 114 -8.93 -1.75 -3.72
N PHE A 115 -9.42 -0.92 -4.63
CA PHE A 115 -10.41 -1.31 -5.63
C PHE A 115 -9.96 -2.54 -6.42
N THR A 116 -8.71 -2.52 -6.90
CA THR A 116 -8.13 -3.64 -7.64
C THR A 116 -7.88 -4.87 -6.78
N ALA A 117 -7.64 -4.76 -5.47
CA ALA A 117 -7.50 -5.92 -4.58
C ALA A 117 -8.76 -6.79 -4.53
N TYR A 118 -9.94 -6.18 -4.71
CA TYR A 118 -11.22 -6.90 -4.81
C TYR A 118 -11.46 -7.53 -6.18
N TYR A 119 -10.74 -7.09 -7.21
CA TYR A 119 -10.80 -7.64 -8.56
C TYR A 119 -9.74 -8.73 -8.77
N ASN A 120 -8.46 -8.39 -8.58
CA ASN A 120 -7.31 -9.27 -8.71
C ASN A 120 -6.17 -8.77 -7.81
N GLU A 121 -5.74 -9.57 -6.84
CA GLU A 121 -4.68 -9.17 -5.91
C GLU A 121 -3.31 -8.98 -6.58
N ASP A 122 -3.03 -9.66 -7.69
CA ASP A 122 -1.77 -9.48 -8.40
C ASP A 122 -1.73 -8.14 -9.14
N LEU A 123 -2.85 -7.70 -9.69
CA LEU A 123 -2.99 -6.34 -10.23
C LEU A 123 -2.81 -5.28 -9.14
N SER A 124 -3.41 -5.50 -7.96
CA SER A 124 -3.25 -4.61 -6.81
C SER A 124 -1.78 -4.51 -6.36
N LYS A 125 -1.07 -5.65 -6.36
CA LYS A 125 0.37 -5.72 -6.05
C LYS A 125 1.19 -4.93 -7.07
N ASP A 126 0.84 -5.03 -8.34
CA ASP A 126 1.51 -4.30 -9.41
C ASP A 126 1.30 -2.79 -9.27
N LEU A 127 0.09 -2.33 -8.96
CA LEU A 127 -0.16 -0.91 -8.67
C LEU A 127 0.60 -0.43 -7.42
N ALA A 128 0.58 -1.22 -6.34
CA ALA A 128 1.22 -0.84 -5.08
C ALA A 128 2.75 -0.70 -5.18
N LYS A 129 3.40 -1.46 -6.06
CA LYS A 129 4.87 -1.41 -6.25
C LYS A 129 5.31 -0.34 -7.25
N MET A 130 4.42 0.19 -8.09
CA MET A 130 4.78 1.17 -9.13
C MET A 130 5.46 2.40 -8.54
N LEU A 131 4.87 3.01 -7.50
CA LEU A 131 5.40 4.27 -6.96
C LEU A 131 6.76 4.11 -6.26
N PRO A 132 6.96 3.13 -5.35
CA PRO A 132 8.28 2.90 -4.77
C PRO A 132 9.36 2.58 -5.82
N PHE A 133 9.06 1.78 -6.84
CA PHE A 133 10.03 1.49 -7.90
C PHE A 133 10.29 2.69 -8.82
N ALA A 134 9.29 3.53 -9.09
CA ALA A 134 9.49 4.78 -9.82
C ALA A 134 10.46 5.71 -9.06
N LEU A 135 10.32 5.79 -7.74
CA LEU A 135 11.21 6.57 -6.89
C LEU A 135 12.65 6.03 -6.94
N LEU A 136 12.85 4.70 -6.86
CA LEU A 136 14.17 4.10 -7.06
C LEU A 136 14.73 4.43 -8.45
N GLY A 137 13.92 4.27 -9.50
CA GLY A 137 14.35 4.52 -10.87
C GLY A 137 14.85 5.95 -11.07
N ILE A 138 14.13 6.94 -10.55
CA ILE A 138 14.55 8.34 -10.64
C ILE A 138 15.78 8.61 -9.78
N TYR A 139 15.89 8.01 -8.60
CA TYR A 139 17.09 8.14 -7.75
C TYR A 139 18.35 7.59 -8.42
N LEU A 140 18.23 6.49 -9.17
CA LEU A 140 19.35 5.91 -9.92
C LEU A 140 19.78 6.75 -11.12
N ILE A 141 18.85 7.51 -11.71
CA ILE A 141 19.13 8.39 -12.87
C ILE A 141 19.71 9.73 -12.41
N ASP A 142 19.07 10.35 -11.42
CA ASP A 142 19.45 11.66 -10.89
C ASP A 142 19.07 11.79 -9.42
N ALA A 143 20.04 11.56 -8.53
CA ALA A 143 19.84 11.73 -7.10
C ALA A 143 19.59 13.20 -6.70
N ALA A 144 20.05 14.18 -7.51
CA ALA A 144 19.85 15.60 -7.24
C ALA A 144 18.41 16.06 -7.53
N TYR A 145 17.63 15.23 -8.21
CA TYR A 145 16.18 15.44 -8.36
C TYR A 145 15.47 15.54 -6.99
N PHE A 146 15.99 14.83 -5.97
CA PHE A 146 15.39 14.78 -4.65
C PHE A 146 15.84 15.96 -3.79
N SER A 147 14.88 16.76 -3.31
CA SER A 147 15.14 17.85 -2.37
C SER A 147 14.60 17.53 -0.98
N PHE A 148 15.51 17.20 -0.06
CA PHE A 148 15.17 16.99 1.35
C PHE A 148 14.59 18.25 2.00
N ALA A 149 15.12 19.43 1.65
CA ALA A 149 14.63 20.71 2.19
C ALA A 149 13.16 20.94 1.82
N LYS A 150 12.81 20.81 0.53
CA LYS A 150 11.41 20.95 0.08
C LYS A 150 10.49 19.91 0.70
N SER A 151 10.97 18.66 0.81
CA SER A 151 10.19 17.57 1.41
C SER A 151 9.90 17.84 2.89
N TRP A 152 10.86 18.43 3.61
CA TRP A 152 10.68 18.84 5.00
C TRP A 152 9.70 20.01 5.15
N GLU A 153 9.77 20.99 4.26
CA GLU A 153 8.81 22.09 4.22
C GLU A 153 7.38 21.61 3.95
N PHE A 154 7.21 20.65 3.03
CA PHE A 154 5.92 20.02 2.78
C PHE A 154 5.36 19.36 4.05
N ILE A 155 6.17 18.59 4.78
CA ILE A 155 5.72 17.91 6.01
C ILE A 155 5.21 18.90 7.05
N LYS A 156 5.82 20.08 7.15
CA LYS A 156 5.36 21.15 8.05
C LYS A 156 4.01 21.76 7.66
N GLN A 157 3.62 21.65 6.39
CA GLN A 157 2.33 22.15 5.90
C GLN A 157 1.19 21.12 6.05
N ILE A 158 1.50 19.85 6.30
CA ILE A 158 0.48 18.79 6.49
C ILE A 158 -0.52 19.13 7.61
N PRO A 159 -0.12 19.62 8.80
CA PRO A 159 -1.06 19.92 9.87
C PRO A 159 -2.12 20.97 9.51
N SER A 160 -1.81 21.92 8.63
CA SER A 160 -2.79 22.93 8.16
C SER A 160 -3.94 22.32 7.35
N ASP A 161 -3.71 21.17 6.71
CA ASP A 161 -4.68 20.49 5.86
C ASP A 161 -5.32 19.26 6.54
N ILE A 162 -5.31 19.21 7.87
CA ILE A 162 -5.84 18.06 8.64
C ILE A 162 -7.30 17.73 8.29
N ASN A 163 -8.12 18.73 7.99
CA ASN A 163 -9.51 18.52 7.59
C ASN A 163 -9.62 17.77 6.25
N ILE A 164 -8.76 18.11 5.28
CA ILE A 164 -8.71 17.42 3.98
C ILE A 164 -8.28 15.96 4.19
N ILE A 165 -7.26 15.75 5.03
CA ILE A 165 -6.78 14.41 5.39
C ILE A 165 -7.90 13.58 6.01
N LEU A 166 -8.67 14.16 6.94
CA LEU A 166 -9.81 13.49 7.56
C LEU A 166 -10.90 13.15 6.54
N TYR A 167 -11.23 14.05 5.60
CA TYR A 167 -12.18 13.74 4.52
C TYR A 167 -11.70 12.59 3.63
N TYR A 168 -10.41 12.54 3.31
CA TYR A 168 -9.81 11.44 2.55
C TYR A 168 -9.79 10.12 3.33
N MET A 169 -9.54 10.15 4.63
CA MET A 169 -9.65 8.96 5.47
C MET A 169 -11.08 8.42 5.50
N ILE A 170 -12.06 9.29 5.74
CA ILE A 170 -13.48 8.92 5.73
C ILE A 170 -13.85 8.32 4.37
N PHE A 171 -13.40 8.93 3.27
CA PHE A 171 -13.62 8.40 1.93
C PHE A 171 -13.07 6.98 1.75
N ILE A 172 -11.83 6.71 2.16
CA ILE A 172 -11.23 5.36 2.04
C ILE A 172 -11.99 4.33 2.88
N ILE A 173 -12.45 4.70 4.08
CA ILE A 173 -13.29 3.83 4.90
C ILE A 173 -14.57 3.47 4.14
N PHE A 174 -15.28 4.47 3.60
CA PHE A 174 -16.50 4.24 2.83
C PHE A 174 -16.25 3.39 1.57
N LEU A 175 -15.16 3.66 0.84
CA LEU A 175 -14.77 2.88 -0.32
C LEU A 175 -14.56 1.40 0.05
N GLU A 176 -13.86 1.13 1.15
CA GLU A 176 -13.62 -0.23 1.61
C GLU A 176 -14.93 -0.94 1.95
N PHE A 177 -15.83 -0.31 2.72
CA PHE A 177 -17.12 -0.87 3.04
C PHE A 177 -17.96 -1.15 1.78
N PHE A 178 -17.96 -0.22 0.84
CA PHE A 178 -18.66 -0.36 -0.44
C PHE A 178 -18.16 -1.59 -1.21
N LEU A 179 -16.84 -1.76 -1.33
CA LEU A 179 -16.23 -2.89 -2.04
C LEU A 179 -16.52 -4.24 -1.35
N ARG A 180 -16.50 -4.27 -0.01
CA ARG A 180 -16.88 -5.47 0.76
C ARG A 180 -18.32 -5.87 0.51
N ILE A 181 -19.26 -4.91 0.57
CA ILE A 181 -20.67 -5.18 0.31
C ILE A 181 -20.87 -5.65 -1.14
N ALA A 182 -20.25 -4.99 -2.11
CA ALA A 182 -20.33 -5.36 -3.52
C ALA A 182 -19.86 -6.81 -3.77
N THR A 183 -18.74 -7.21 -3.17
CA THR A 183 -18.23 -8.58 -3.33
C THR A 183 -19.07 -9.64 -2.62
N LEU A 184 -19.67 -9.32 -1.47
CA LEU A 184 -20.64 -10.21 -0.82
C LEU A 184 -21.89 -10.45 -1.68
N ILE A 185 -22.37 -9.42 -2.38
CA ILE A 185 -23.50 -9.53 -3.30
C ILE A 185 -23.13 -10.38 -4.52
N LEU A 186 -21.98 -10.12 -5.15
CA LEU A 186 -21.52 -10.85 -6.34
C LEU A 186 -21.25 -12.33 -6.05
N LYS A 187 -20.67 -12.65 -4.89
CA LYS A 187 -20.39 -14.03 -4.48
C LYS A 187 -21.65 -14.86 -4.21
N LYS A 188 -22.83 -14.22 -4.05
CA LYS A 188 -24.10 -14.88 -3.74
C LYS A 188 -24.85 -15.40 -4.99
N LYS A 189 -24.30 -15.25 -6.21
CA LYS A 189 -24.92 -15.88 -7.40
C LYS A 189 -24.82 -17.41 -7.32
N PRO A 190 -25.92 -18.17 -7.56
CA PRO A 190 -25.93 -19.63 -7.39
C PRO A 190 -25.09 -20.32 -8.47
N LYS A 191 -24.48 -21.45 -8.11
CA LYS A 191 -23.66 -22.35 -8.96
C LYS A 191 -24.28 -22.82 -10.29
N ALA A 192 -25.51 -22.43 -10.63
CA ALA A 192 -26.26 -22.98 -11.76
C ALA A 192 -25.90 -22.41 -13.15
N VAL A 193 -24.94 -21.48 -13.26
CA VAL A 193 -24.58 -20.83 -14.54
C VAL A 193 -23.16 -21.20 -15.01
N GLN A 194 -22.42 -21.99 -14.22
CA GLN A 194 -21.04 -22.37 -14.57
C GLN A 194 -20.94 -23.66 -15.42
N GLU A 195 -21.99 -24.50 -15.45
CA GLU A 195 -21.96 -25.76 -16.24
C GLU A 195 -22.43 -25.57 -17.70
N GLU A 196 -23.07 -24.45 -18.07
CA GLU A 196 -23.54 -24.21 -19.44
C GLU A 196 -22.49 -23.54 -20.37
N GLU A 197 -21.40 -22.98 -19.83
CA GLU A 197 -20.33 -22.37 -20.64
C GLU A 197 -19.17 -23.33 -20.95
N GLU A 198 -19.02 -24.46 -20.24
CA GLU A 198 -18.03 -25.50 -20.58
C GLU A 198 -18.55 -26.52 -21.63
N THR A 199 -19.82 -26.43 -22.04
CA THR A 199 -20.42 -27.30 -23.07
C THR A 199 -20.79 -26.58 -24.36
N LYS A 200 -20.32 -25.36 -24.59
CA LYS A 200 -20.45 -24.65 -25.87
C LYS A 200 -19.12 -24.40 -26.56
#